data_AF-R7VKV9-F1
#
_entry.id   AF-R7VKV9-F1
#
_cell.length_a   1.000
_cell.length_b   1.000
_cell.length_c   1.000
_cell.angle_alpha   90.00
_cell.angle_beta   90.00
_cell.angle_gamma   90.00
#
_symmetry.space_group_name_H-M   'P 1'
#
loop_
_entity.id
_entity.type
_entity.pdbx_description
1 polymer ?
#
loop_
_entity_poly.entity_id
_entity_poly.type
_entity_poly.pdbx_seq_one_letter_code
_entity_poly.pdbx_strand_id
1 'polypeptide(L)' 'MLLPVPGIISMISRFMTLEAGDLILTGTPSGIGSVQSGDVINAGIEDIDDICFQVKCNILICCALSVAGNNYR' A
#
# COMPACT_ATOMS: atom_id res chain seq x y z
N MET A 1 -12.65 -8.49 -2.95
CA MET A 1 -11.66 -9.44 -2.41
C MET A 1 -11.87 -10.81 -3.05
N LEU A 2 -10.81 -11.54 -3.39
CA LEU A 2 -10.93 -12.92 -3.91
C LEU A 2 -11.07 -13.96 -2.79
N LEU A 3 -10.41 -13.74 -1.65
CA LEU A 3 -10.49 -14.58 -0.45
C LEU A 3 -11.06 -13.76 0.71
N PRO A 4 -12.01 -14.28 1.50
CA PRO A 4 -12.51 -13.61 2.70
C PRO A 4 -11.46 -13.66 3.83
N VAL A 5 -11.57 -12.77 4.82
CA VAL A 5 -10.62 -12.65 5.94
C VAL A 5 -10.31 -13.98 6.63
N PRO A 6 -11.29 -14.83 6.98
CA PRO A 6 -11.00 -16.14 7.59
C PRO A 6 -10.19 -17.06 6.67
N GLY A 7 -10.40 -16.98 5.35
CA GLY A 7 -9.66 -17.75 4.36
C GLY A 7 -8.20 -17.29 4.25
N ILE A 8 -7.96 -15.98 4.33
CA ILE A 8 -6.60 -15.41 4.34
C ILE A 8 -5.84 -15.86 5.59
N ILE A 9 -6.46 -15.76 6.77
CA ILE A 9 -5.85 -16.18 8.04
C ILE A 9 -5.48 -17.67 7.99
N SER A 10 -6.43 -18.53 7.60
CA SER A 10 -6.19 -19.98 7.49
C SER A 10 -5.08 -20.32 6.50
N MET A 11 -5.00 -19.62 5.38
CA MET A 11 -3.94 -19.82 4.39
C MET A 11 -2.57 -19.45 4.96
N ILE A 12 -2.44 -18.27 5.57
CA ILE A 12 -1.17 -17.76 6.10
C ILE A 12 -0.67 -18.64 7.26
N SER A 13 -1.57 -19.07 8.16
CA SER A 13 -1.22 -19.93 9.30
C SER A 13 -0.64 -21.30 8.91
N ARG A 14 -0.79 -21.74 7.65
CA ARG A 14 -0.18 -22.98 7.15
C ARG A 14 1.29 -22.82 6.75
N PHE A 15 1.73 -21.59 6.50
CA PHE A 15 3.08 -21.27 6.04
C PHE A 15 3.92 -20.57 7.10
N MET A 16 3.28 -19.80 7.99
CA MET A 16 3.93 -19.10 9.09
C MET A 16 3.06 -19.10 10.34
N THR A 17 3.68 -19.04 11.52
CA THR A 17 2.97 -18.85 12.79
C THR A 17 2.54 -17.38 12.89
N LEU A 18 1.27 -17.14 13.24
CA LEU A 18 0.76 -15.81 13.53
C LEU A 18 0.87 -15.52 15.02
N GLU A 19 1.38 -14.35 15.37
CA GLU A 19 1.51 -13.87 16.74
C GLU A 19 0.61 -12.66 17.00
N ALA A 20 0.39 -12.37 18.27
CA ALA A 20 -0.40 -11.20 18.66
C ALA A 20 0.35 -9.92 18.29
N GLY A 21 -0.27 -9.08 17.46
CA GLY A 21 0.32 -7.86 16.94
C GLY A 21 0.69 -7.92 15.45
N ASP A 22 0.56 -9.08 14.80
CA ASP A 22 0.80 -9.20 13.37
C ASP A 22 -0.21 -8.41 12.53
N LEU A 23 0.29 -7.72 11.51
CA LEU A 23 -0.52 -6.94 10.56
C LEU A 23 -0.64 -7.68 9.23
N ILE A 24 -1.87 -7.99 8.84
CA ILE A 24 -2.18 -8.67 7.57
C ILE A 24 -2.77 -7.67 6.58
N LEU A 25 -2.11 -7.49 5.44
CA LEU A 25 -2.61 -6.67 4.33
C LEU A 25 -3.47 -7.55 3.41
N THR A 26 -4.77 -7.30 3.37
CA THR A 26 -5.76 -8.18 2.72
C THR A 26 -5.88 -8.02 1.19
N GLY A 27 -5.04 -7.17 0.60
CA GLY A 27 -4.96 -6.91 -0.84
C GLY A 27 -5.61 -5.60 -1.26
N THR A 28 -5.17 -5.09 -2.41
CA THR A 28 -5.62 -3.83 -2.99
C THR A 28 -6.66 -4.10 -4.08
N PRO A 29 -7.76 -3.33 -4.15
CA PRO A 29 -8.65 -3.37 -5.31
C PRO A 29 -7.95 -2.81 -6.56
N SER A 30 -8.67 -2.77 -7.69
CA SER A 30 -8.22 -2.08 -8.90
C SER A 30 -8.13 -0.56 -8.68
N GLY A 31 -7.27 0.12 -9.44
CA GLY A 31 -7.08 1.58 -9.34
C GLY A 31 -5.72 1.98 -8.79
N ILE A 32 -4.70 1.15 -9.00
CA ILE A 32 -3.33 1.43 -8.58
C ILE A 32 -2.71 2.40 -9.59
N GLY A 33 -2.12 3.50 -9.09
CA GLY A 33 -1.49 4.54 -9.91
C GLY A 33 -0.15 4.99 -9.32
N SER A 34 0.64 5.73 -10.11
CA SER A 34 1.88 6.32 -9.62
C SER A 34 1.58 7.50 -8.70
N VAL A 35 2.42 7.65 -7.68
CA VAL A 35 2.35 8.75 -6.70
C VAL A 35 3.55 9.65 -6.93
N GLN A 36 3.31 10.96 -6.99
CA GLN A 36 4.33 11.99 -7.20
C GLN A 36 4.57 12.82 -5.94
N SER A 37 5.70 13.52 -5.91
CA SER A 37 6.00 14.45 -4.82
C SER A 37 5.04 15.63 -4.87
N GLY A 38 4.46 15.97 -3.72
CA GLY A 38 3.43 17.00 -3.59
C GLY A 38 2.00 16.44 -3.57
N ASP A 39 1.81 15.15 -3.88
CA ASP A 39 0.49 14.53 -3.82
C ASP A 39 -0.03 14.46 -2.38
N VAL A 40 -1.34 14.62 -2.24
CA VAL A 40 -2.06 14.41 -0.98
C VAL A 40 -2.83 13.12 -1.11
N ILE A 41 -2.45 12.11 -0.31
CA ILE A 41 -3.13 10.82 -0.28
C ILE A 41 -4.15 10.85 0.86
N ASN A 42 -5.41 10.64 0.49
CA ASN A 42 -6.50 10.38 1.41
C ASN A 42 -6.84 8.89 1.32
N ALA A 43 -6.73 8.18 2.44
CA ALA A 43 -7.05 6.77 2.54
C ALA A 43 -7.77 6.52 3.85
N GLY A 44 -8.79 5.67 3.84
CA GLY A 44 -9.56 5.36 5.02
C GLY A 44 -10.33 4.07 4.83
N ILE A 45 -10.83 3.53 5.94
CA ILE A 45 -11.81 2.45 5.91
C ILE A 45 -13.09 3.02 6.50
N GLU A 46 -14.19 2.83 5.78
CA GLU A 46 -15.52 3.23 6.23
C GLU A 46 -15.76 2.71 7.65
N ASP A 47 -16.25 3.59 8.53
CA ASP A 47 -16.53 3.35 9.95
C ASP A 47 -15.33 3.06 10.87
N ILE A 48 -14.09 3.13 10.37
CA ILE A 48 -12.89 2.97 11.23
C ILE A 48 -12.19 4.31 11.39
N ASP A 49 -11.56 4.81 10.34
CA ASP A 49 -10.78 6.06 10.37
C ASP A 49 -10.38 6.49 8.97
N ASP A 50 -10.21 7.80 8.82
CA ASP A 50 -9.65 8.46 7.65
C ASP A 50 -8.25 8.99 7.95
N ILE A 51 -7.34 8.80 7.01
CA ILE A 51 -5.95 9.23 7.07
C ILE A 51 -5.66 10.08 5.84
N CYS A 52 -5.09 11.26 6.08
CA CYS A 52 -4.63 12.17 5.03
C CYS A 52 -3.15 12.50 5.26
N PHE A 53 -2.30 12.26 4.27
CA PHE A 53 -0.88 12.61 4.37
C PHE A 53 -0.33 13.16 3.05
N GLN A 54 0.63 14.06 3.18
CA GLN A 54 1.35 14.64 2.04
C GLN A 54 2.57 13.80 1.69
N VAL A 55 2.69 13.49 0.40
CA VAL A 55 3.84 12.79 -0.14
C VAL A 55 4.94 13.80 -0.40
N LYS A 56 6.06 13.67 0.31
CA LYS A 56 7.28 14.41 0.02
C LYS A 56 8.32 13.45 -0.52
N CYS A 57 8.75 13.62 -1.78
CA CYS A 57 9.98 12.97 -2.18
C CYS A 57 11.18 13.83 -1.77
N ASN A 58 12.06 13.26 -0.95
CA ASN A 58 13.35 13.87 -0.70
C ASN A 58 14.23 13.65 -1.95
N ILE A 59 14.51 14.74 -2.67
CA ILE A 59 15.17 14.76 -3.99
C ILE A 59 16.55 14.06 -4.00
N LEU A 60 17.21 13.94 -2.85
CA LEU A 60 18.47 13.19 -2.72
C LEU A 60 18.34 11.69 -3.03
N ILE A 61 17.14 11.11 -2.95
CA ILE A 61 16.88 9.70 -3.29
C ILE A 61 16.09 9.56 -4.60
N CYS A 62 15.17 10.49 -4.93
CA CYS A 62 14.40 10.44 -6.19
C CYS A 62 15.24 10.76 -7.45
N CYS A 63 16.24 11.65 -7.38
CA CYS A 63 16.99 12.05 -8.58
C CYS A 63 17.89 10.95 -9.16
N ALA A 64 18.28 9.93 -8.38
CA ALA A 64 19.06 8.81 -8.91
C ALA A 64 18.21 7.84 -9.77
N LEU A 65 16.88 7.84 -9.60
CA LEU A 65 15.97 6.97 -10.37
C LEU A 65 15.18 7.73 -11.45
N SER A 66 14.95 9.04 -11.29
CA SER A 66 14.17 9.81 -12.27
C SER A 66 14.93 10.26 -13.52
N VAL A 67 16.24 9.97 -13.64
CA VAL A 67 17.00 10.15 -14.91
C VAL A 67 16.91 8.90 -15.80
N ALA A 68 16.34 7.80 -15.31
CA ALA A 68 16.16 6.56 -16.07
C ALA A 68 14.66 6.26 -16.27
N GLY A 69 14.08 6.80 -17.35
CA GLY A 69 12.83 6.25 -17.87
C GLY A 69 11.69 7.25 -17.99
N ASN A 70 11.86 8.20 -18.90
CA ASN A 70 10.75 8.65 -19.72
C ASN A 70 10.01 7.42 -20.29
N ASN A 71 8.67 7.47 -20.34
CA ASN A 71 7.69 6.48 -20.80
C ASN A 71 7.02 5.59 -19.73
N TYR A 72 5.95 6.14 -19.13
CA TYR A 72 4.70 5.40 -18.97
C TYR A 72 3.56 6.29 -19.49
N ARG A 73 3.22 6.04 -20.77
CA ARG A 73 1.85 6.23 -21.26
C ARG A 73 0.95 5.18 -20.61
#